data_AF-A0A7C6LQS4-F1
#
_entry.id   AF-A0A7C6LQS4-F1
#
_cell.length_a   1.000
_cell.length_b   1.000
_cell.length_c   1.000
_cell.angle_alpha   90.00
_cell.angle_beta   90.00
_cell.angle_gamma   90.00
#
_symmetry.space_group_name_H-M   'P 1'
#
loop_
_entity.id
_entity.type
_entity.pdbx_description
1 polymer ?
#
loop_
_entity_poly.entity_id
_entity_poly.type
_entity_poly.pdbx_seq_one_letter_code
_entity_poly.pdbx_strand_id
1 'polypeptide(L)'
;MDDPLERQLAREQPRRFLELHQAPVLIDEIQYAPELFPYIKMEVDRRREDSLYWLTGSQVFALMKHVQESLAGRVMILRLQEISQSEEIGIRHGSFPSKLEDMTKLFKKATLQSLSESLNQRILR
;
A
#
# COMPACT_ATOMS: atom_id res chain seq x y z
N MET A 1 -8.10 8.70 7.08
CA MET A 1 -8.98 9.05 8.22
C MET A 1 -8.34 10.16 9.05
N ASP A 2 -8.14 11.32 8.42
CA ASP A 2 -7.45 12.44 9.06
C ASP A 2 -8.40 13.38 9.79
N ASP A 3 -9.69 13.38 9.41
CA ASP A 3 -10.74 14.07 10.14
C ASP A 3 -10.97 13.38 11.51
N PRO A 4 -10.80 14.10 12.63
CA PRO A 4 -11.02 13.56 13.97
C PRO A 4 -12.45 13.04 14.20
N LEU A 5 -13.47 13.67 13.59
CA LEU A 5 -14.87 13.30 13.76
C LEU A 5 -15.19 11.99 13.03
N GLU A 6 -14.71 11.83 11.80
CA GLU A 6 -14.85 10.56 11.07
C GLU A 6 -14.13 9.43 11.80
N ARG A 7 -12.91 9.71 12.30
CA ARG A 7 -12.14 8.73 13.06
C ARG A 7 -12.88 8.32 14.33
N GLN A 8 -13.44 9.28 15.06
CA GLN A 8 -14.23 8.97 16.26
C GLN A 8 -15.44 8.10 15.92
N LEU A 9 -16.17 8.44 14.85
CA LEU A 9 -17.31 7.65 14.38
C LEU A 9 -16.89 6.21 14.02
N ALA A 10 -15.77 6.05 13.31
CA ALA A 10 -15.24 4.76 12.93
C ALA A 10 -14.86 3.88 14.13
N ARG A 11 -14.33 4.48 15.20
CA ARG A 11 -13.91 3.77 16.42
C ARG A 11 -15.07 3.43 17.34
N GLU A 12 -15.95 4.39 17.58
CA GLU A 12 -17.06 4.25 18.54
C GLU A 12 -18.27 3.53 17.92
N GLN A 13 -18.53 3.75 16.63
CA GLN A 13 -19.70 3.23 15.93
C GLN A 13 -19.32 2.64 14.55
N PRO A 14 -18.43 1.62 14.50
CA PRO A 14 -17.90 1.04 13.27
C PRO A 14 -18.99 0.52 12.32
N ARG A 15 -20.08 -0.03 12.85
CA ARG A 15 -21.22 -0.47 12.03
C ARG A 15 -21.89 0.70 11.31
N ARG A 16 -22.19 1.79 12.02
CA ARG A 16 -22.76 3.00 11.40
C ARG A 16 -21.79 3.60 10.38
N PHE A 17 -20.50 3.60 10.68
CA PHE A 17 -19.49 4.07 9.74
C PHE A 17 -19.57 3.34 8.39
N LEU A 18 -19.69 2.01 8.41
CA LEU A 18 -19.83 1.19 7.19
C LEU A 18 -21.22 1.30 6.53
N GLU A 19 -22.27 1.61 7.29
CA GLU A 19 -23.61 1.88 6.74
C GLU A 19 -23.65 3.22 5.98
N LEU A 20 -22.92 4.22 6.48
CA LEU A 20 -22.76 5.53 5.83
C LEU A 20 -21.83 5.45 4.61
N HIS A 21 -20.81 4.58 4.67
CA HIS A 21 -19.84 4.38 3.60
C HIS A 21 -19.98 2.99 3.00
N GLN A 22 -20.98 2.83 2.13
CA GLN A 22 -21.28 1.54 1.51
C GLN A 22 -20.19 1.11 0.52
N ALA A 23 -19.91 -0.20 0.50
CA ALA A 23 -18.96 -0.79 -0.43
C ALA A 23 -19.40 -0.64 -1.91
N PRO A 24 -18.46 -0.51 -2.87
CA PRO A 24 -17.01 -0.55 -2.68
C PRO A 24 -16.47 0.76 -2.10
N VAL A 25 -15.63 0.66 -1.06
CA VAL A 25 -15.09 1.85 -0.36
C VAL A 25 -13.59 1.73 -0.10
N LEU A 26 -12.89 2.85 -0.26
CA LEU A 26 -11.50 3.04 0.16
C LEU A 26 -11.48 3.66 1.57
N ILE A 27 -10.89 2.94 2.52
CA ILE A 27 -10.71 3.39 3.89
C ILE A 27 -9.24 3.72 4.07
N ASP A 28 -8.96 5.01 4.19
CA ASP A 28 -7.61 5.52 4.31
C ASP A 28 -7.12 5.54 5.77
N GLU A 29 -5.88 5.11 6.01
CA GLU A 29 -5.25 5.05 7.33
C GLU A 29 -6.06 4.26 8.39
N ILE A 30 -6.51 3.05 8.01
CA ILE A 30 -7.37 2.20 8.86
C ILE A 30 -6.72 1.83 10.21
N GLN A 31 -5.39 1.91 10.34
CA GLN A 31 -4.71 1.65 11.61
C GLN A 31 -5.15 2.58 12.76
N TYR A 32 -5.79 3.71 12.46
CA TYR A 32 -6.37 4.59 13.49
C TYR A 32 -7.74 4.13 13.99
N ALA A 33 -8.41 3.22 13.27
CA ALA A 33 -9.72 2.65 13.63
C ALA A 33 -9.73 1.13 13.41
N PRO A 34 -8.88 0.36 14.15
CA PRO A 34 -8.83 -1.09 14.03
C PRO A 34 -10.14 -1.79 14.42
N GLU A 35 -11.04 -1.10 15.12
CA GLU A 35 -12.37 -1.59 15.48
C GLU A 35 -13.25 -1.91 14.26
N LEU A 36 -12.88 -1.42 13.05
CA LEU A 36 -13.56 -1.74 11.80
C LEU A 36 -13.30 -3.16 11.29
N PHE A 37 -12.16 -3.78 11.61
CA PHE A 37 -11.74 -5.07 11.03
C PHE A 37 -12.77 -6.21 11.19
N PRO A 38 -13.37 -6.44 12.38
CA PRO A 38 -14.40 -7.46 12.55
C PRO A 38 -15.65 -7.22 11.70
N TYR A 39 -16.05 -5.95 11.52
CA TYR A 39 -17.25 -5.61 10.76
C TYR A 39 -17.02 -5.74 9.25
N ILE A 40 -15.85 -5.32 8.78
CA ILE A 40 -15.42 -5.57 7.39
C ILE A 40 -15.42 -7.07 7.11
N LYS A 41 -14.86 -7.88 8.02
CA LYS A 41 -14.87 -9.34 7.90
C LYS A 41 -16.29 -9.88 7.76
N MET A 42 -17.20 -9.49 8.65
CA MET A 42 -18.60 -9.94 8.62
C MET A 42 -19.26 -9.61 7.30
N GLU A 43 -19.02 -8.41 6.77
CA GLU A 43 -19.64 -7.96 5.52
C GLU A 43 -19.05 -8.68 4.29
N VAL A 44 -17.73 -8.87 4.25
CA VAL A 44 -17.05 -9.66 3.20
C VAL A 44 -17.52 -11.11 3.22
N ASP A 45 -17.62 -11.73 4.40
CA ASP A 45 -18.13 -13.09 4.57
C ASP A 45 -19.59 -13.23 4.12
N ARG A 46 -20.41 -12.18 4.33
CA ARG A 46 -21.82 -12.15 3.97
C ARG A 46 -22.06 -11.99 2.48
N ARG A 47 -21.37 -11.03 1.84
CA ARG A 47 -21.58 -10.73 0.40
C ARG A 47 -20.82 -11.68 -0.51
N ARG A 48 -19.63 -12.14 -0.10
CA ARG A 48 -18.72 -12.98 -0.91
C ARG A 48 -18.43 -12.40 -2.30
N GLU A 49 -18.35 -11.07 -2.37
CA GLU A 49 -17.97 -10.32 -3.56
C GLU A 49 -16.52 -9.86 -3.42
N ASP A 50 -15.82 -9.83 -4.54
CA ASP A 50 -14.45 -9.33 -4.60
C ASP A 50 -14.43 -7.80 -4.48
N SER A 51 -13.31 -7.26 -3.98
CA SER A 51 -13.00 -5.81 -4.01
C SER A 51 -14.00 -4.88 -3.29
N LEU A 52 -14.71 -5.38 -2.28
CA LEU A 52 -15.63 -4.57 -1.46
C LEU A 52 -14.93 -3.46 -0.65
N TYR A 53 -13.70 -3.71 -0.21
CA TYR A 53 -12.96 -2.79 0.64
C TYR A 53 -11.52 -2.67 0.17
N TRP A 54 -11.06 -1.42 0.07
CA TRP A 54 -9.66 -1.08 -0.12
C TRP A 54 -9.18 -0.40 1.15
N LEU A 55 -8.09 -0.91 1.72
CA LEU A 55 -7.57 -0.44 2.99
C LEU A 55 -6.15 0.08 2.78
N THR A 56 -5.86 1.27 3.29
CA THR A 56 -4.50 1.81 3.31
C THR A 56 -4.02 1.97 4.75
N GLY A 57 -2.71 2.06 4.92
CA GLY A 57 -2.11 2.45 6.18
C GLY A 57 -0.61 2.60 6.09
N SER A 58 -0.11 3.76 6.50
CA SER A 58 1.32 4.02 6.65
C SER A 58 2.00 3.10 7.69
N GLN A 59 1.27 2.64 8.71
CA GLN A 59 1.83 1.82 9.79
C GLN A 59 1.58 0.32 9.60
N VAL A 60 2.53 -0.32 8.94
CA VAL A 60 2.49 -1.74 8.58
C VAL A 60 2.25 -2.67 9.78
N PHE A 61 2.98 -2.51 10.89
CA PHE A 61 2.93 -3.50 11.99
C PHE A 61 1.56 -3.53 12.67
N ALA A 62 0.99 -2.35 12.95
CA ALA A 62 -0.34 -2.23 13.55
C ALA A 62 -1.41 -2.80 12.61
N LEU A 63 -1.32 -2.48 11.31
CA LEU A 63 -2.20 -3.01 10.29
C LEU A 63 -2.15 -4.55 10.23
N MET A 64 -0.94 -5.12 10.14
CA MET A 64 -0.74 -6.55 9.93
C MET A 64 -1.27 -7.40 11.09
N LYS A 65 -1.15 -6.92 12.33
CA LYS A 65 -1.69 -7.62 13.51
C LYS A 65 -3.20 -7.88 13.36
N HIS A 66 -3.96 -6.84 13.06
CA HIS A 66 -5.41 -6.94 12.94
C HIS A 66 -5.87 -7.68 11.69
N VAL A 67 -5.13 -7.51 10.58
CA VAL A 67 -5.38 -8.22 9.33
C VAL A 67 -5.22 -9.74 9.51
N GLN A 68 -4.16 -10.18 10.19
CA GLN A 68 -3.93 -11.61 10.44
C GLN A 68 -5.02 -12.23 11.34
N GLU A 69 -5.48 -11.51 12.36
CA GLU A 69 -6.51 -12.00 13.27
C GLU A 69 -7.91 -12.03 12.61
N SER A 70 -8.24 -11.02 11.80
CA SER A 70 -9.61 -10.81 11.33
C SER A 70 -9.84 -11.19 9.86
N LEU A 71 -8.89 -10.89 8.96
CA LEU A 71 -9.08 -10.95 7.50
C LEU A 71 -8.22 -12.02 6.79
N ALA A 72 -7.59 -12.93 7.54
CA ALA A 72 -6.79 -14.00 6.97
C ALA A 72 -7.54 -14.78 5.87
N GLY A 73 -6.87 -14.95 4.72
CA GLY A 73 -7.39 -15.64 3.54
C GLY A 73 -8.44 -14.88 2.72
N ARG A 74 -8.80 -13.65 3.09
CA ARG A 74 -9.84 -12.83 2.43
C ARG A 74 -9.34 -11.47 1.97
N VAL A 75 -8.04 -11.26 2.05
CA VAL A 75 -7.39 -9.98 1.78
C VAL A 75 -6.11 -10.22 1.01
N MET A 76 -5.86 -9.36 0.04
CA MET A 76 -4.56 -9.26 -0.61
C MET A 76 -3.81 -8.08 -0.02
N ILE A 77 -2.56 -8.31 0.39
CA ILE A 77 -1.73 -7.28 1.02
C ILE A 77 -0.71 -6.81 0.01
N LEU A 78 -0.79 -5.54 -0.36
CA LEU A 78 0.17 -4.87 -1.23
C LEU A 78 1.07 -3.98 -0.37
N ARG A 79 2.38 -4.21 -0.42
CA ARG A 79 3.37 -3.34 0.22
C ARG A 79 3.97 -2.43 -0.85
N LEU A 80 3.65 -1.15 -0.77
CA LEU A 80 4.29 -0.13 -1.59
C LEU A 80 5.60 0.29 -0.92
N GLN A 81 6.63 0.51 -1.73
CA GLN A 81 7.87 1.13 -1.27
C GLN A 81 7.71 2.65 -1.31
N GLU A 82 8.64 3.34 -0.64
CA GLU A 82 8.80 4.77 -0.83
C GLU A 82 9.12 5.09 -2.30
N ILE A 83 8.84 6.33 -2.69
CA ILE A 83 9.20 6.81 -4.02
C ILE A 83 10.72 6.71 -4.21
N SER A 84 11.14 6.11 -5.31
CA SER A 84 12.56 6.03 -5.65
C SER A 84 13.07 7.38 -6.15
N GLN A 85 14.37 7.63 -6.00
CA GLN A 85 15.03 8.82 -6.55
C GLN A 85 14.76 9.02 -8.04
N SER A 86 14.74 7.91 -8.80
CA SER A 86 14.37 7.93 -10.22
C SER A 86 12.94 8.44 -10.44
N GLU A 87 11.98 8.01 -9.63
CA GLU A 87 10.59 8.47 -9.73
C GLU A 87 10.46 9.94 -9.33
N GLU A 88 11.22 10.39 -8.33
CA GLU A 88 11.27 11.80 -7.89
C GLU A 88 11.76 12.73 -9.02
N ILE A 89 12.82 12.34 -9.73
CA ILE A 89 13.33 13.09 -10.89
C ILE A 89 12.58 12.81 -12.20
N GLY A 90 11.46 12.09 -12.14
CA GLY A 90 10.57 11.82 -13.27
C GLY A 90 11.06 10.77 -14.27
N ILE A 91 12.11 10.00 -13.93
CA ILE A 91 12.55 8.84 -14.71
C ILE A 91 11.51 7.74 -14.54
N ARG A 92 10.70 7.57 -15.59
CA ARG A 92 9.80 6.44 -15.70
C ARG A 92 10.62 5.17 -15.92
N HIS A 93 10.64 4.30 -14.93
CA HIS A 93 10.97 2.90 -15.18
C HIS A 93 9.85 2.29 -16.02
N GLY A 94 10.19 1.42 -16.98
CA GLY A 94 9.20 0.54 -17.58
C GLY A 94 8.56 -0.35 -16.51
N SER A 95 7.43 -0.97 -16.83
CA SER A 95 6.82 -1.98 -15.95
C SER A 95 7.89 -2.96 -15.46
N PHE A 96 7.79 -3.36 -14.18
CA PHE A 96 8.74 -4.30 -13.59
C PHE A 96 8.91 -5.50 -14.55
N PRO A 97 10.15 -5.79 -14.98
CA PRO A 97 10.38 -6.80 -15.99
C PRO A 97 9.86 -8.15 -15.48
N SER A 98 8.90 -8.72 -16.19
CA SER A 98 8.34 -10.03 -15.84
C SER A 98 9.26 -11.20 -16.19
N LYS A 99 10.43 -10.93 -16.79
CA LYS A 99 11.41 -11.93 -17.25
C LYS A 99 12.81 -11.63 -16.74
N LEU A 100 13.52 -12.68 -16.34
CA LEU A 100 14.88 -12.61 -15.78
C LEU A 100 15.91 -12.00 -16.74
N GLU A 101 15.79 -12.26 -18.04
CA GLU A 101 16.66 -11.72 -19.08
C GLU A 101 16.58 -10.19 -19.15
N ASP A 102 15.40 -9.63 -18.94
CA ASP A 102 15.17 -8.19 -18.96
C ASP A 102 15.70 -7.53 -17.68
N MET A 103 15.63 -8.22 -16.53
CA MET A 103 16.30 -7.79 -15.29
C MET A 103 17.82 -7.67 -15.48
N THR A 104 18.43 -8.68 -16.11
CA THR A 104 19.89 -8.73 -16.31
C THR A 104 20.39 -7.56 -17.18
N LYS A 105 19.59 -7.14 -18.17
CA LYS A 105 19.88 -5.97 -19.01
C LYS A 105 19.80 -4.66 -18.21
N LEU A 106 18.80 -4.51 -17.34
CA LEU A 106 18.64 -3.33 -16.48
C LEU A 106 19.80 -3.18 -15.49
N PHE A 107 20.23 -4.28 -14.86
CA PHE A 107 21.37 -4.26 -13.93
C PHE A 107 22.68 -3.81 -14.61
N LYS A 108 22.96 -4.30 -15.84
CA LYS A 108 24.14 -3.85 -16.60
C LYS A 108 24.07 -2.36 -16.93
N LYS A 109 22.90 -1.85 -17.32
CA LYS A 109 22.71 -0.45 -17.66
C LYS A 109 22.90 0.46 -16.44
N ALA A 110 22.27 0.15 -15.31
CA ALA A 110 22.36 0.92 -14.08
C ALA A 110 23.79 0.97 -13.52
N THR A 111 24.51 -0.17 -13.55
CA THR A 111 25.90 -0.25 -13.08
C THR A 111 26.86 0.60 -13.92
N LEU A 112 26.69 0.61 -15.25
CA LEU A 112 27.52 1.43 -16.14
C LEU A 112 27.25 2.92 -15.95
N GLN A 113 26.00 3.29 -15.70
CA GLN A 113 25.60 4.68 -15.48
C GLN A 113 26.18 5.23 -14.16
N SER A 114 26.07 4.48 -13.07
CA SER A 114 26.63 4.89 -11.76
C SER A 114 28.16 4.94 -11.76
N LEU A 115 28.84 4.04 -12.49
CA LEU A 115 30.29 4.10 -12.70
C LEU A 115 30.70 5.36 -13.48
N SER A 116 29.96 5.71 -14.54
CA SER A 116 30.26 6.91 -15.33
C SER A 116 30.05 8.21 -14.55
N GLU A 117 29.00 8.28 -13.73
CA GLU A 117 28.71 9.43 -12.87
C GLU A 117 29.77 9.60 -11.76
N SER A 118 30.19 8.50 -11.16
CA SER A 118 31.27 8.48 -10.15
C SER A 118 32.63 8.91 -10.72
N LEU A 119 32.94 8.50 -11.96
CA LEU A 119 34.15 8.93 -12.67
C LEU A 119 34.13 10.43 -13.00
N ASN A 120 32.99 10.95 -13.47
CA ASN A 120 32.85 12.38 -13.80
C ASN A 120 32.99 13.29 -12.58
N GLN A 121 32.48 12.88 -11.41
CA GLN A 121 32.68 13.64 -10.17
C GLN A 121 34.14 13.63 -9.67
N ARG A 122 34.95 12.64 -10.07
CA ARG A 122 36.35 12.51 -9.68
C ARG A 122 37.31 13.32 -10.56
N ILE A 123 36.93 13.59 -11.80
CA ILE A 123 37.72 14.37 -12.78
C ILE A 123 37.54 15.88 -12.59
N LEU A 124 36.46 16.32 -11.93
CA LEU A 124 36.17 17.73 -11.66
C LEU A 124 36.82 18.29 -10.36
N ARG A 125 37.79 17.58 -9.78
CA ARG A 125 38.61 18.03 -8.64
C ARG A 125 40.07 18.14 -9.01
#